data_AF-A0A925YNP8-F1
#
_entry.id   AF-A0A925YNP8-F1
#
_cell.length_a   1.000
_cell.length_b   1.000
_cell.length_c   1.000
_cell.angle_alpha   90.00
_cell.angle_beta   90.00
_cell.angle_gamma   90.00
#
_symmetry.space_group_name_H-M   'P 1'
#
loop_
_entity.id
_entity.type
_entity.pdbx_description
1 polymer ?
#
loop_
_entity_poly.entity_id
_entity_poly.type
_entity_poly.pdbx_seq_one_letter_code
_entity_poly.pdbx_strand_id
1 'polypeptide(L)'
;MALEAIKATKMTAEITLAIPTNGVPREGWTPEDACKRLEDRGADVVGLNCARGPKTMLPLLKKIRKKVEVPMAALPVAYRTTVREPTFQSLSDRHCDYIPRDHPFPIALDPFTCNRFEIAEFGKAAYDLGVRYLGVCCGAGPHHIRALAEALGRKPLASRYSPDMSKHYIFGSAKGLRGAKELREHHLHYADQLRHRRGAS
;
A
#
# COMPACT_ATOMS: atom_id res chain seq x y z
N MET A 1 16.14 25.42 -0.53
CA MET A 1 15.16 24.30 -0.55
C MET A 1 15.84 22.97 -0.30
N ALA A 2 15.14 21.94 0.21
CA ALA A 2 15.73 20.62 0.47
C ALA A 2 16.45 20.02 -0.75
N LEU A 3 15.85 20.16 -1.94
CA LEU A 3 16.46 19.74 -3.20
C LEU A 3 17.82 20.39 -3.47
N GLU A 4 17.96 21.70 -3.27
CA GLU A 4 19.23 22.42 -3.48
C GLU A 4 20.32 21.93 -2.52
N ALA A 5 19.95 21.66 -1.27
CA ALA A 5 20.86 21.10 -0.28
C ALA A 5 21.36 19.70 -0.68
N ILE A 6 20.48 18.85 -1.22
CA ILE A 6 20.88 17.52 -1.72
C ILE A 6 21.78 17.66 -2.96
N LYS A 7 21.43 18.54 -3.90
CA LYS A 7 22.25 18.74 -5.12
C LYS A 7 23.65 19.26 -4.81
N ALA A 8 23.82 20.05 -3.74
CA ALA A 8 25.14 20.50 -3.29
C ALA A 8 26.08 19.35 -2.89
N THR A 9 25.55 18.18 -2.51
CA THR A 9 26.37 16.99 -2.18
C THR A 9 26.83 16.21 -3.42
N LYS A 10 26.32 16.57 -4.62
CA LYS A 10 26.55 15.84 -5.88
C LYS A 10 26.05 14.38 -5.86
N MET A 11 25.17 14.03 -4.92
CA MET A 11 24.50 12.73 -4.88
C MET A 11 23.16 12.78 -5.64
N THR A 12 22.58 11.60 -5.88
CA THR A 12 21.22 11.48 -6.45
C THR A 12 20.18 12.15 -5.56
N ALA A 13 19.37 13.02 -6.16
CA ALA A 13 18.30 13.74 -5.49
C ALA A 13 16.94 13.07 -5.69
N GLU A 14 16.52 12.27 -4.70
CA GLU A 14 15.16 11.73 -4.60
C GLU A 14 14.31 12.65 -3.73
N ILE A 15 13.15 13.09 -4.23
CA ILE A 15 12.17 13.86 -3.44
C ILE A 15 10.78 13.25 -3.58
N THR A 16 10.22 12.79 -2.47
CA THR A 16 8.84 12.31 -2.40
C THR A 16 7.95 13.24 -1.57
N LEU A 17 6.68 13.36 -1.95
CA LEU A 17 5.70 14.20 -1.28
C LEU A 17 4.61 13.35 -0.62
N ALA A 18 4.25 13.70 0.62
CA ALA A 18 3.06 13.17 1.27
C ALA A 18 1.87 14.06 0.97
N ILE A 19 0.86 13.53 0.27
CA ILE A 19 -0.31 14.32 -0.15
C ILE A 19 -1.37 14.32 0.94
N PRO A 20 -1.63 15.48 1.59
CA PRO A 20 -2.58 15.58 2.70
C PRO A 20 -4.04 15.36 2.26
N THR A 21 -4.94 15.35 3.24
CA THR A 21 -6.37 15.06 3.06
C THR A 21 -7.05 16.01 2.07
N ASN A 22 -6.71 17.30 2.11
CA ASN A 22 -7.21 18.31 1.16
C ASN A 22 -6.63 18.18 -0.26
N GLY A 23 -5.72 17.23 -0.50
CA GLY A 23 -5.21 16.90 -1.84
C GLY A 23 -4.11 17.82 -2.39
N VAL A 24 -3.75 18.86 -1.65
CA VAL A 24 -2.81 19.90 -2.10
C VAL A 24 -1.69 20.00 -1.06
N PRO A 25 -0.40 19.78 -1.43
CA PRO A 25 0.73 20.05 -0.56
C PRO A 25 0.73 21.49 -0.01
N ARG A 26 1.53 21.73 1.02
CA ARG A 26 1.57 23.00 1.76
C ARG A 26 1.80 24.22 0.85
N GLU A 27 2.51 24.02 -0.25
CA GLU A 27 2.93 25.03 -1.20
C GLU A 27 1.80 25.44 -2.18
N GLY A 28 0.62 24.82 -2.11
CA GLY A 28 -0.56 25.22 -2.89
C GLY A 28 -0.60 24.66 -4.32
N TRP A 29 0.36 23.83 -4.73
CA TRP A 29 0.42 23.24 -6.06
C TRP A 29 -0.37 21.93 -6.15
N THR A 30 -0.84 21.54 -7.33
CA THR A 30 -1.30 20.17 -7.51
C THR A 30 -0.13 19.18 -7.32
N PRO A 31 -0.37 17.91 -6.93
CA PRO A 31 0.71 16.93 -6.80
C PRO A 31 1.56 16.78 -8.07
N GLU A 32 0.93 16.79 -9.24
CA GLU A 32 1.61 16.70 -10.53
C GLU A 32 2.43 17.96 -10.86
N ASP A 33 1.96 19.16 -10.51
CA ASP A 33 2.74 20.39 -10.69
C ASP A 33 3.90 20.48 -9.71
N ALA A 34 3.71 20.01 -8.47
CA ALA A 34 4.76 19.96 -7.47
C ALA A 34 5.89 19.03 -7.90
N CYS A 35 5.57 17.84 -8.41
CA CYS A 35 6.57 16.91 -8.94
C CYS A 35 7.27 17.47 -10.17
N LYS A 36 6.53 18.11 -11.09
CA LYS A 36 7.13 18.74 -12.27
C LYS A 36 8.11 19.85 -11.90
N ARG A 37 7.74 20.70 -10.94
CA ARG A 37 8.65 21.74 -10.42
C ARG A 37 9.92 21.19 -9.78
N LEU A 38 9.84 20.03 -9.12
CA LEU A 38 11.02 19.36 -8.55
C LEU A 38 11.93 18.81 -9.65
N GLU A 39 11.35 18.17 -10.67
CA GLU A 39 12.08 17.71 -11.86
C GLU A 39 12.76 18.86 -12.60
N ASP A 40 12.04 19.95 -12.89
CA ASP A 40 12.58 21.12 -13.60
C ASP A 40 13.76 21.78 -12.86
N ARG A 41 13.87 21.51 -11.56
CA ARG A 41 14.96 21.99 -10.69
C ARG A 41 16.05 20.96 -10.46
N GLY A 42 16.02 19.85 -11.19
CA GLY A 42 17.06 18.84 -11.25
C GLY A 42 16.96 17.74 -10.19
N ALA A 43 15.76 17.46 -9.67
CA ALA A 43 15.52 16.22 -8.93
C ALA A 43 15.67 15.02 -9.88
N ASP A 44 16.43 14.02 -9.47
CA ASP A 44 16.70 12.81 -10.26
C ASP A 44 15.56 11.78 -10.15
N VAL A 45 14.82 11.80 -9.03
CA VAL A 45 13.63 10.97 -8.80
C VAL A 45 12.58 11.80 -8.06
N VAL A 46 11.33 11.72 -8.51
CA VAL A 46 10.20 12.38 -7.84
C VAL A 46 9.08 11.39 -7.56
N GLY A 47 8.20 11.68 -6.61
CA GLY A 47 7.07 10.80 -6.37
C GLY A 47 6.32 11.05 -5.09
N LEU A 48 5.64 10.02 -4.62
CA LEU A 48 4.76 10.10 -3.46
C LEU A 48 5.14 9.08 -2.39
N ASN A 49 5.04 9.48 -1.13
CA ASN A 49 5.20 8.60 0.02
C ASN A 49 4.17 8.90 1.11
N CYS A 50 3.92 7.93 1.99
CA CYS A 50 3.07 8.09 3.17
C CYS A 50 1.64 8.58 2.84
N ALA A 51 0.91 9.02 3.86
CA ALA A 51 -0.46 9.55 3.87
C ALA A 51 -1.52 8.67 3.18
N ARG A 52 -1.42 8.51 1.87
CA ARG A 52 -2.35 7.81 1.00
C ARG A 52 -2.03 6.33 0.97
N GLY A 53 -3.06 5.50 1.07
CA GLY A 53 -2.96 4.07 0.84
C GLY A 53 -2.85 3.73 -0.65
N PRO A 54 -2.68 2.45 -0.99
CA PRO A 54 -2.41 2.04 -2.38
C PRO A 54 -3.49 2.48 -3.36
N LYS A 55 -4.76 2.32 -2.98
CA LYS A 55 -5.94 2.68 -3.79
C LYS A 55 -6.04 4.18 -4.05
N THR A 56 -5.75 5.03 -3.07
CA THR A 56 -5.91 6.49 -3.20
C THR A 56 -4.66 7.18 -3.74
N MET A 57 -3.50 6.51 -3.70
CA MET A 57 -2.26 7.00 -4.30
C MET A 57 -2.20 6.77 -5.82
N LEU A 58 -2.65 5.62 -6.33
CA LEU A 58 -2.55 5.27 -7.75
C LEU A 58 -3.11 6.33 -8.73
N PRO A 59 -4.29 6.93 -8.51
CA PRO A 59 -4.78 8.00 -9.39
C PRO A 59 -3.89 9.24 -9.42
N LEU A 60 -3.20 9.56 -8.32
CA LEU A 60 -2.25 10.68 -8.26
C LEU A 60 -0.99 10.36 -9.05
N LEU A 61 -0.46 9.14 -8.92
CA LEU A 61 0.70 8.68 -9.70
C LEU A 61 0.42 8.76 -11.21
N LYS A 62 -0.80 8.37 -11.65
CA LYS A 62 -1.23 8.49 -13.05
C LYS A 62 -1.19 9.93 -13.57
N LYS A 63 -1.54 10.91 -12.72
CA LYS A 63 -1.46 12.34 -13.08
C LYS A 63 -0.02 12.83 -13.13
N ILE A 64 0.78 12.45 -12.15
CA ILE A 64 2.21 12.82 -12.07
C ILE A 64 2.97 12.30 -13.29
N ARG A 65 2.80 11.01 -13.64
CA ARG A 65 3.50 10.38 -14.77
C ARG A 65 3.28 11.09 -16.11
N LYS A 66 2.12 11.75 -16.29
CA LYS A 66 1.82 12.53 -17.50
C LYS A 66 2.60 13.84 -17.61
N LYS A 67 3.23 14.30 -16.53
CA LYS A 67 3.95 15.58 -16.47
C LYS A 67 5.45 15.45 -16.25
N VAL A 68 5.89 14.35 -15.63
CA VAL A 68 7.30 14.11 -15.33
C VAL A 68 7.86 13.07 -16.28
N GLU A 69 9.17 13.15 -16.56
CA GLU A 69 9.95 12.21 -17.37
C GLU A 69 10.92 11.38 -16.52
N VAL A 70 11.47 11.97 -15.45
CA VAL A 70 12.35 11.27 -14.50
C VAL A 70 11.70 10.02 -13.87
N PRO A 71 12.51 9.07 -13.35
CA PRO A 71 12.00 7.93 -12.59
C PRO A 71 11.07 8.36 -11.46
N MET A 72 10.00 7.58 -11.25
CA MET A 72 9.05 7.84 -10.19
C MET A 72 9.24 6.92 -8.98
N ALA A 73 8.99 7.48 -7.80
CA ALA A 73 8.88 6.78 -6.54
C ALA A 73 7.42 6.67 -6.06
N ALA A 74 7.04 5.51 -5.53
CA ALA A 74 5.75 5.31 -4.90
C ALA A 74 5.85 4.42 -3.65
N LEU A 75 5.53 5.01 -2.50
CA LEU A 75 5.63 4.39 -1.18
C LEU A 75 4.36 4.67 -0.35
N PRO A 76 3.21 4.05 -0.69
CA PRO A 76 1.97 4.26 0.06
C PRO A 76 2.09 3.75 1.50
N VAL A 77 1.22 4.23 2.38
CA VAL A 77 1.03 3.55 3.67
C VAL A 77 0.37 2.19 3.46
N ALA A 78 0.61 1.25 4.37
CA ALA A 78 0.00 -0.08 4.33
C ALA A 78 -1.40 -0.10 4.96
N TYR A 79 -2.21 0.93 4.74
CA TYR A 79 -3.57 1.05 5.24
C TYR A 79 -4.55 1.32 4.08
N ARG A 80 -5.75 0.74 4.16
CA ARG A 80 -6.84 0.89 3.20
C ARG A 80 -7.52 2.25 3.38
N THR A 81 -7.06 3.24 2.65
CA THR A 81 -7.72 4.56 2.57
C THR A 81 -8.79 4.56 1.47
N THR A 82 -9.77 5.46 1.60
CA THR A 82 -10.91 5.56 0.67
C THR A 82 -10.94 6.94 -0.02
N VAL A 83 -11.83 7.14 -0.99
CA VAL A 83 -11.97 8.49 -1.61
C VAL A 83 -12.46 9.51 -0.59
N ARG A 84 -13.30 9.11 0.38
CA ARG A 84 -13.81 9.96 1.45
C ARG A 84 -12.78 10.20 2.55
N GLU A 85 -11.96 9.20 2.83
CA GLU A 85 -10.91 9.22 3.85
C GLU A 85 -9.57 8.91 3.18
N PRO A 86 -9.03 9.86 2.39
CA PRO A 86 -7.93 9.61 1.46
C PRO A 86 -6.59 9.35 2.12
N THR A 87 -6.47 9.65 3.41
CA THR A 87 -5.25 9.48 4.19
C THR A 87 -5.49 8.64 5.43
N PHE A 88 -4.48 7.93 5.92
CA PHE A 88 -4.60 7.15 7.16
C PHE A 88 -4.88 8.01 8.41
N GLN A 89 -4.53 9.29 8.36
CA GLN A 89 -4.90 10.28 9.39
C GLN A 89 -6.38 10.69 9.34
N SER A 90 -7.08 10.41 8.23
CA SER A 90 -8.49 10.77 8.05
C SER A 90 -9.44 9.59 8.23
N LEU A 91 -8.93 8.39 8.50
CA LEU A 91 -9.76 7.21 8.68
C LEU A 91 -10.64 7.35 9.92
N SER A 92 -11.81 6.73 9.88
CA SER A 92 -12.69 6.54 11.01
C SER A 92 -13.09 5.07 11.15
N ASP A 93 -13.23 4.59 12.38
CA ASP A 93 -13.66 3.22 12.68
C ASP A 93 -14.99 3.22 13.43
N ARG A 94 -16.08 3.03 12.68
CA ARG A 94 -17.44 2.95 13.24
C ARG A 94 -17.82 1.54 13.68
N HIS A 95 -16.90 0.58 13.57
CA HIS A 95 -17.12 -0.80 13.98
C HIS A 95 -16.51 -1.09 15.36
N CYS A 96 -15.91 -0.09 16.01
CA CYS A 96 -15.27 -0.20 17.30
C CYS A 96 -15.75 0.89 18.26
N ASP A 97 -16.51 0.49 19.28
CA ASP A 97 -17.08 1.42 20.27
C ASP A 97 -16.04 1.98 21.27
N TYR A 98 -14.79 1.52 21.20
CA TYR A 98 -13.74 1.84 22.17
C TYR A 98 -12.77 2.92 21.70
N ILE A 99 -12.82 3.31 20.42
CA ILE A 99 -11.91 4.31 19.86
C ILE A 99 -12.48 5.70 20.13
N PRO A 100 -11.76 6.60 20.82
CA PRO A 100 -12.24 7.95 21.07
C PRO A 100 -12.56 8.68 19.75
N ARG A 101 -13.80 9.18 19.64
CA ARG A 101 -14.31 9.93 18.47
C ARG A 101 -14.22 9.16 17.15
N ASP A 102 -14.26 7.83 17.20
CA ASP A 102 -14.09 6.94 16.05
C ASP A 102 -12.78 7.18 15.28
N HIS A 103 -11.76 7.81 15.89
CA HIS A 103 -10.56 8.26 15.20
C HIS A 103 -9.34 7.35 15.50
N PRO A 104 -9.04 6.35 14.65
CA PRO A 104 -8.04 5.33 14.91
C PRO A 104 -6.59 5.82 14.87
N PHE A 105 -6.29 6.90 14.13
CA PHE A 105 -4.90 7.36 14.03
C PHE A 105 -4.41 7.97 15.36
N PRO A 106 -3.18 7.66 15.83
CA PRO A 106 -2.18 6.78 15.19
C PRO A 106 -2.13 5.34 15.73
N ILE A 107 -2.92 4.99 16.75
CA ILE A 107 -2.68 3.81 17.59
C ILE A 107 -3.72 2.68 17.49
N ALA A 108 -4.75 2.81 16.65
CA ALA A 108 -5.79 1.81 16.47
C ALA A 108 -6.08 1.54 14.98
N LEU A 109 -5.02 1.52 14.15
CA LEU A 109 -5.11 1.38 12.69
C LEU A 109 -5.14 -0.07 12.21
N ASP A 110 -5.04 -1.04 13.12
CA ASP A 110 -4.96 -2.47 12.86
C ASP A 110 -6.04 -2.97 11.88
N PRO A 111 -7.33 -2.59 12.03
CA PRO A 111 -8.40 -3.06 11.13
C PRO A 111 -8.22 -2.60 9.68
N PHE A 112 -7.51 -1.49 9.47
CA PHE A 112 -7.33 -0.87 8.15
C PHE A 112 -6.13 -1.42 7.40
N THR A 113 -5.30 -2.26 8.03
CA THR A 113 -4.06 -2.76 7.44
C THR A 113 -4.31 -3.50 6.12
N CYS A 114 -3.64 -3.07 5.05
CA CYS A 114 -3.60 -3.79 3.78
C CYS A 114 -3.03 -5.19 4.01
N ASN A 115 -3.49 -6.17 3.24
CA ASN A 115 -2.87 -7.48 3.21
C ASN A 115 -1.78 -7.53 2.12
N ARG A 116 -1.03 -8.64 2.11
CA ARG A 116 0.06 -8.89 1.15
C ARG A 116 -0.36 -8.82 -0.32
N PHE A 117 -1.59 -9.24 -0.64
CA PHE A 117 -2.09 -9.28 -2.02
C PHE A 117 -2.42 -7.87 -2.51
N GLU A 118 -2.99 -7.03 -1.65
CA GLU A 118 -3.28 -5.63 -2.00
C GLU A 118 -2.01 -4.84 -2.31
N ILE A 119 -0.94 -5.06 -1.52
CA ILE A 119 0.36 -4.44 -1.78
C ILE A 119 1.00 -4.98 -3.06
N ALA A 120 0.89 -6.29 -3.32
CA ALA A 120 1.36 -6.91 -4.56
C ALA A 120 0.67 -6.34 -5.80
N GLU A 121 -0.66 -6.22 -5.78
CA GLU A 121 -1.43 -5.67 -6.90
C GLU A 121 -1.15 -4.18 -7.12
N PHE A 122 -0.98 -3.40 -6.05
CA PHE A 122 -0.48 -2.04 -6.16
C PHE A 122 0.89 -1.99 -6.83
N GLY A 123 1.80 -2.87 -6.42
CA GLY A 123 3.14 -2.97 -6.98
C GLY A 123 3.14 -3.15 -8.49
N LYS A 124 2.36 -4.12 -8.98
CA LYS A 124 2.18 -4.38 -10.42
C LYS A 124 1.60 -3.15 -11.12
N ALA A 125 0.49 -2.60 -10.62
CA ALA A 125 -0.16 -1.45 -11.23
C ALA A 125 0.74 -0.20 -11.28
N ALA A 126 1.53 0.05 -10.23
CA ALA A 126 2.48 1.15 -10.21
C ALA A 126 3.68 0.89 -11.15
N TYR A 127 4.16 -0.35 -11.22
CA TYR A 127 5.22 -0.75 -12.13
C TYR A 127 4.82 -0.59 -13.61
N ASP A 128 3.59 -0.99 -13.96
CA ASP A 128 3.00 -0.82 -15.30
C ASP A 128 2.85 0.67 -15.67
N LEU A 129 2.68 1.55 -14.68
CA LEU A 129 2.68 3.01 -14.87
C LEU A 129 4.08 3.61 -15.05
N GLY A 130 5.15 2.80 -15.03
CA GLY A 130 6.53 3.28 -15.18
C GLY A 130 7.20 3.68 -13.86
N VAL A 131 6.59 3.40 -12.69
CA VAL A 131 7.25 3.61 -11.39
C VAL A 131 8.38 2.58 -11.24
N ARG A 132 9.55 3.03 -10.79
CA ARG A 132 10.75 2.18 -10.67
C ARG A 132 11.35 2.16 -9.28
N TYR A 133 11.00 3.13 -8.43
CA TYR A 133 11.24 3.05 -7.00
C TYR A 133 9.92 2.71 -6.30
N LEU A 134 9.77 1.45 -5.91
CA LEU A 134 8.57 0.96 -5.23
C LEU A 134 8.90 0.55 -3.79
N GLY A 135 8.10 1.04 -2.86
CA GLY A 135 8.21 0.71 -1.45
C GLY A 135 6.86 0.76 -0.75
N VAL A 136 6.89 0.69 0.57
CA VAL A 136 5.71 0.85 1.44
C VAL A 136 6.16 1.63 2.67
N CYS A 137 5.36 2.57 3.13
CA CYS A 137 5.68 3.50 4.20
C CYS A 137 5.10 3.01 5.55
N CYS A 138 4.42 3.88 6.31
CA CYS A 138 3.83 3.54 7.61
C CYS A 138 2.92 2.30 7.54
N GLY A 139 2.99 1.45 8.56
CA GLY A 139 2.26 0.18 8.64
C GLY A 139 2.90 -0.98 7.85
N ALA A 140 3.98 -0.76 7.10
CA ALA A 140 4.64 -1.82 6.37
C ALA A 140 5.26 -2.86 7.32
N GLY A 141 4.89 -4.12 7.16
CA GLY A 141 5.62 -5.26 7.73
C GLY A 141 6.52 -5.93 6.68
N PRO A 142 7.48 -6.79 7.09
CA PRO A 142 8.37 -7.49 6.16
C PRO A 142 7.62 -8.30 5.09
N HIS A 143 6.42 -8.80 5.41
CA HIS A 143 5.59 -9.55 4.48
C HIS A 143 5.00 -8.69 3.36
N HIS A 144 4.79 -7.38 3.57
CA HIS A 144 4.36 -6.44 2.54
C HIS A 144 5.47 -6.22 1.51
N ILE A 145 6.68 -5.89 1.98
CA ILE A 145 7.84 -5.63 1.11
C ILE A 145 8.19 -6.86 0.27
N ARG A 146 8.14 -8.04 0.88
CA ARG A 146 8.38 -9.29 0.17
C ARG A 146 7.31 -9.58 -0.88
N ALA A 147 6.02 -9.41 -0.55
CA ALA A 147 4.95 -9.64 -1.51
C ALA A 147 5.03 -8.66 -2.69
N LEU A 148 5.39 -7.41 -2.44
CA LEU A 148 5.71 -6.43 -3.49
C LEU A 148 6.84 -6.92 -4.39
N ALA A 149 7.96 -7.37 -3.81
CA ALA A 149 9.11 -7.85 -4.58
C ALA A 149 8.75 -9.10 -5.42
N GLU A 150 8.09 -10.08 -4.82
CA GLU A 150 7.66 -11.33 -5.48
C GLU A 150 6.65 -11.08 -6.60
N ALA A 151 5.74 -10.12 -6.42
CA ALA A 151 4.77 -9.72 -7.44
C ALA A 151 5.44 -9.14 -8.70
N LEU A 152 6.64 -8.59 -8.57
CA LEU A 152 7.46 -8.07 -9.67
C LEU A 152 8.52 -9.08 -10.14
N GLY A 153 8.35 -10.36 -9.83
CA GLY A 153 9.24 -11.45 -10.26
C GLY A 153 10.58 -11.52 -9.53
N ARG A 154 10.78 -10.75 -8.46
CA ARG A 154 12.01 -10.83 -7.65
C ARG A 154 11.91 -11.94 -6.62
N LYS A 155 13.05 -12.53 -6.26
CA LYS A 155 13.15 -13.56 -5.22
C LYS A 155 14.16 -13.15 -4.14
N PRO A 156 13.84 -12.18 -3.26
CA PRO A 156 14.73 -11.80 -2.17
C PRO A 156 15.00 -12.96 -1.20
N LEU A 157 16.06 -12.89 -0.41
CA LEU A 157 16.38 -13.92 0.60
C LEU A 157 15.19 -14.19 1.56
N ALA A 158 14.41 -13.16 1.87
CA ALA A 158 13.22 -13.26 2.72
C ALA A 158 12.06 -14.06 2.09
N SER A 159 12.09 -14.36 0.79
CA SER A 159 11.13 -15.24 0.11
C SER A 159 11.11 -16.65 0.70
N ARG A 160 12.16 -17.07 1.40
CA ARG A 160 12.16 -18.34 2.16
C ARG A 160 11.08 -18.40 3.25
N TYR A 161 10.60 -17.26 3.74
CA TYR A 161 9.54 -17.19 4.74
C TYR A 161 8.15 -16.96 4.11
N SER A 162 8.02 -17.04 2.77
CA SER A 162 6.74 -16.85 2.09
C SER A 162 5.77 -17.96 2.46
N PRO A 163 4.46 -17.66 2.52
CA PRO A 163 3.48 -18.62 3.03
C PRO A 163 3.39 -19.81 2.08
N ASP A 164 3.60 -20.99 2.64
CA ASP A 164 3.41 -22.25 1.93
C ASP A 164 2.06 -22.83 2.33
N MET A 165 1.02 -22.48 1.56
CA MET A 165 -0.35 -22.92 1.85
C MET A 165 -0.50 -24.43 1.73
N SER A 166 0.40 -25.15 1.05
CA SER A 166 0.38 -26.61 1.02
C SER A 166 0.59 -27.21 2.42
N LYS A 167 1.23 -26.48 3.33
CA LYS A 167 1.49 -26.89 4.71
C LYS A 167 0.44 -26.41 5.72
N HIS A 168 -0.60 -25.71 5.27
CA HIS A 168 -1.63 -25.20 6.16
C HIS A 168 -2.48 -26.36 6.74
N TYR A 169 -2.71 -26.39 8.05
CA TYR A 169 -3.41 -27.53 8.68
C TYR A 169 -4.87 -27.74 8.21
N ILE A 170 -5.60 -26.65 7.91
CA ILE A 170 -6.94 -26.72 7.28
C ILE A 170 -6.86 -26.83 5.75
N PHE A 171 -6.21 -25.88 5.08
CA PHE A 171 -6.31 -25.74 3.63
C PHE A 171 -5.20 -26.45 2.82
N GLY A 172 -4.23 -27.08 3.48
CA GLY A 172 -3.05 -27.64 2.87
C GLY A 172 -3.25 -29.02 2.22
N SER A 173 -2.20 -29.46 1.53
CA SER A 173 -2.15 -30.70 0.76
C SER A 173 -0.87 -31.52 1.00
N ALA A 174 0.03 -31.05 1.88
CA ALA A 174 1.27 -31.74 2.20
C ALA A 174 1.02 -33.11 2.84
N LYS A 175 1.84 -34.10 2.48
CA LYS A 175 1.81 -35.45 3.08
C LYS A 175 1.98 -35.35 4.59
N GLY A 176 1.10 -36.01 5.34
CA GLY A 176 1.13 -36.02 6.81
C GLY A 176 0.10 -35.10 7.49
N LEU A 177 -0.58 -34.23 6.73
CA LEU A 177 -1.72 -33.46 7.24
C LEU A 177 -2.95 -34.37 7.38
N ARG A 178 -3.28 -34.77 8.61
CA ARG A 178 -4.49 -35.56 8.93
C ARG A 178 -5.65 -34.61 9.27
N GLY A 179 -6.87 -34.90 8.79
CA GLY A 179 -8.08 -34.13 9.13
C GLY A 179 -8.24 -32.80 8.37
N ALA A 180 -7.31 -32.45 7.49
CA ALA A 180 -7.32 -31.16 6.77
C ALA A 180 -8.55 -31.04 5.85
N LYS A 181 -8.94 -32.12 5.18
CA LYS A 181 -10.06 -32.14 4.24
C LYS A 181 -11.39 -31.89 4.94
N GLU A 182 -11.62 -32.60 6.05
CA GLU A 182 -12.85 -32.52 6.85
C GLU A 182 -12.98 -31.13 7.48
N LEU A 183 -11.89 -30.58 8.03
CA LEU A 183 -11.87 -29.22 8.58
C LEU A 183 -12.12 -28.17 7.49
N ARG A 184 -11.54 -28.33 6.30
CA ARG A 184 -11.77 -27.43 5.16
C ARG A 184 -13.24 -27.42 4.77
N GLU A 185 -13.83 -28.60 4.58
CA GLU A 185 -15.24 -28.74 4.19
C GLU A 185 -16.18 -28.10 5.23
N HIS A 186 -15.92 -28.32 6.51
CA HIS A 186 -16.67 -27.68 7.59
C HIS A 186 -16.63 -26.15 7.54
N HIS A 187 -15.44 -25.55 7.36
CA HIS A 187 -15.29 -24.09 7.30
C HIS A 187 -15.95 -23.48 6.05
N LEU A 188 -15.85 -24.15 4.90
CA LEU A 188 -16.49 -23.69 3.67
C LEU A 188 -18.03 -23.75 3.79
N HIS A 189 -18.56 -24.86 4.31
CA HIS A 189 -20.00 -25.00 4.54
C HIS A 189 -20.55 -23.92 5.50
N TYR A 190 -19.85 -23.68 6.61
CA TYR A 190 -20.23 -22.63 7.55
C TYR A 190 -20.23 -21.23 6.90
N ALA A 191 -19.22 -20.93 6.08
CA ALA A 191 -19.14 -19.65 5.36
C ALA A 191 -20.32 -19.47 4.38
N ASP A 192 -20.72 -20.53 3.67
CA ASP A 192 -21.85 -20.49 2.74
C ASP A 192 -23.18 -20.26 3.48
N GLN A 193 -23.39 -20.91 4.63
CA GLN A 193 -24.57 -20.67 5.48
C GLN A 193 -24.70 -19.20 5.90
N LEU A 194 -23.60 -18.55 6.26
CA LEU A 194 -23.59 -17.13 6.63
C LEU A 194 -23.90 -16.21 5.44
N ARG A 195 -23.44 -16.56 4.23
CA ARG A 195 -23.77 -15.81 3.01
C ARG A 195 -25.25 -15.88 2.67
N HIS A 196 -25.86 -17.06 2.79
CA HIS A 196 -27.30 -17.22 2.56
C HIS A 196 -28.16 -16.43 3.55
N ARG A 197 -27.73 -16.31 4.81
CA ARG A 197 -28.44 -15.50 5.82
C ARG A 197 -28.37 -13.99 5.56
N ARG A 198 -27.31 -13.49 4.90
CA ARG A 198 -27.18 -12.08 4.52
C ARG A 198 -28.00 -11.67 3.29
N GLY A 199 -28.55 -12.63 2.54
CA GLY A 199 -29.44 -12.36 1.40
C GLY A 199 -30.94 -12.39 1.75
N ALA A 200 -31.29 -12.67 3.02
CA ALA A 200 -32.66 -12.83 3.50
C ALA A 200 -33.10 -11.70 4.46
N SER A 201 -32.34 -10.59 4.52
CA SER A 201 -32.64 -9.39 5.31
C SER A 201 -32.80 -8.17 4.43
#